data_AF-A0A497BAS2-F1
#
_entry.id   AF-A0A497BAS2-F1
#
_cell.length_a   1.000
_cell.length_b   1.000
_cell.length_c   1.000
_cell.angle_alpha   90.00
_cell.angle_beta   90.00
_cell.angle_gamma   90.00
#
_symmetry.space_group_name_H-M   'P 1'
#
loop_
_entity.id
_entity.type
_entity.pdbx_description
1 polymer ?
#
loop_
_entity_poly.entity_id
_entity_poly.type
_entity_poly.pdbx_seq_one_letter_code
_entity_poly.pdbx_strand_id
1 'polypeptide(L)'
;MIQRIASLIRVGNYIEVVCRHVGISRDTYYRWLKEGEKDYNAGRKTLLAKFYEEIMKAEADAEIMLVSEIRKKARDGDLKAAMFILQRRFHERWGAHLEEGLMGGPTKIEIEFVPPKRKKDKEK
;
A
#
# COMPACT_ATOMS: atom_id res chain seq x y z
N MET A 1 0.35 -5.90 -24.96
CA MET A 1 -0.70 -6.23 -23.97
C MET A 1 -0.18 -6.13 -22.53
N ILE A 2 0.83 -6.90 -22.13
CA ILE A 2 1.42 -6.89 -20.77
C ILE A 2 1.72 -5.48 -20.26
N GLN A 3 2.46 -4.69 -21.04
CA GLN A 3 2.83 -3.31 -20.69
C GLN A 3 1.62 -2.39 -20.45
N ARG A 4 0.52 -2.60 -21.19
CA ARG A 4 -0.71 -1.80 -21.03
C ARG A 4 -1.45 -2.16 -19.75
N ILE A 5 -1.48 -3.45 -19.39
CA ILE A 5 -2.06 -3.92 -18.13
C ILE A 5 -1.22 -3.38 -16.96
N ALA A 6 0.10 -3.56 -17.01
CA ALA A 6 1.04 -3.07 -16.00
C ALA A 6 0.94 -1.54 -15.82
N SER A 7 0.85 -0.75 -16.90
CA SER A 7 0.69 0.70 -16.78
C SER A 7 -0.60 1.13 -16.07
N LEU A 8 -1.70 0.40 -16.28
CA LEU A 8 -2.98 0.73 -15.66
C LEU A 8 -3.00 0.34 -14.18
N ILE A 9 -2.40 -0.79 -13.82
CA ILE A 9 -2.23 -1.23 -12.43
C ILE A 9 -1.29 -0.28 -11.68
N ARG A 10 -0.20 0.16 -12.32
CA ARG A 10 0.74 1.12 -11.74
C ARG A 10 0.02 2.38 -11.23
N VAL A 11 -0.97 2.89 -11.97
CA VAL A 11 -1.75 4.08 -11.57
C VAL A 11 -2.73 3.79 -10.41
N GLY A 12 -2.87 2.52 -9.99
CA GLY A 12 -3.73 2.10 -8.88
C GLY A 12 -5.15 1.74 -9.32
N ASN A 13 -5.38 1.40 -10.59
CA ASN A 13 -6.71 0.97 -11.04
C ASN A 13 -7.07 -0.44 -10.53
N TYR A 14 -8.36 -0.66 -10.28
CA TYR A 14 -8.88 -1.99 -9.95
C TYR A 14 -8.70 -2.97 -11.12
N ILE A 15 -8.25 -4.18 -10.80
CA ILE A 15 -8.00 -5.25 -11.78
C ILE A 15 -9.20 -5.50 -12.69
N GLU A 16 -10.43 -5.44 -12.15
CA GLU A 16 -11.65 -5.61 -12.96
C GLU A 16 -11.80 -4.56 -14.06
N VAL A 17 -11.52 -3.29 -13.73
CA VAL A 17 -11.58 -2.17 -14.68
C VAL A 17 -10.50 -2.35 -15.75
N VAL A 18 -9.30 -2.74 -15.34
CA VAL A 18 -8.20 -3.04 -16.27
C VAL A 18 -8.58 -4.17 -17.22
N CYS A 19 -9.11 -5.29 -16.69
CA CYS A 19 -9.54 -6.44 -17.48
C CYS A 19 -10.61 -6.06 -18.50
N ARG A 20 -11.64 -5.30 -18.07
CA ARG A 20 -12.68 -4.79 -18.96
C ARG A 20 -12.12 -3.87 -20.04
N HIS A 21 -11.17 -3.00 -19.68
CA HIS A 21 -10.54 -2.06 -20.60
C HIS A 21 -9.68 -2.74 -21.67
N VAL A 22 -8.93 -3.80 -21.30
CA VAL A 22 -8.08 -4.54 -22.25
C VAL A 22 -8.80 -5.69 -22.96
N GLY A 23 -10.05 -5.98 -22.59
CA GLY A 23 -10.89 -6.99 -23.25
C GLY A 23 -10.61 -8.43 -22.82
N ILE A 24 -10.20 -8.65 -21.55
CA ILE A 24 -10.00 -10.00 -20.99
C ILE A 24 -10.96 -10.25 -19.82
N SER A 25 -11.32 -11.51 -19.59
CA SER A 25 -12.05 -11.88 -18.38
C SER A 25 -11.13 -11.85 -17.16
N ARG A 26 -11.70 -11.59 -15.98
CA ARG A 26 -11.00 -11.66 -14.70
C ARG A 26 -10.38 -13.03 -14.47
N ASP A 27 -11.08 -14.10 -14.84
CA ASP A 27 -10.59 -15.47 -14.68
C ASP A 27 -9.35 -15.73 -15.55
N THR A 28 -9.32 -15.17 -16.76
CA THR A 28 -8.16 -15.25 -17.65
C THR A 28 -6.96 -14.56 -17.01
N TYR A 29 -7.15 -13.37 -16.45
CA TYR A 29 -6.09 -12.64 -15.76
C TYR A 29 -5.50 -13.46 -14.60
N TYR A 30 -6.34 -13.96 -13.68
CA TYR A 30 -5.83 -14.71 -12.53
C TYR A 30 -5.23 -16.07 -12.91
N ARG A 31 -5.76 -16.72 -13.95
CA ARG A 31 -5.14 -17.94 -14.49
C ARG A 31 -3.73 -17.65 -15.00
N TRP A 32 -3.56 -16.61 -15.80
CA TRP A 32 -2.24 -16.19 -16.31
C TRP A 32 -1.29 -15.80 -15.19
N LEU A 33 -1.78 -15.13 -14.15
CA LEU A 33 -0.99 -14.75 -13.00
C LEU A 33 -0.47 -15.99 -12.25
N LYS A 34 -1.34 -16.97 -12.00
CA LYS A 34 -1.00 -18.24 -11.31
C LYS A 34 -0.05 -19.11 -12.11
N GLU A 35 -0.26 -19.22 -13.43
CA GLU A 35 0.64 -19.97 -14.32
C GLU A 35 1.99 -19.25 -14.46
N GLY A 36 1.96 -17.92 -14.57
CA GLY A 36 3.15 -17.08 -14.63
C GLY A 36 4.00 -17.14 -13.38
N GLU A 37 3.40 -17.15 -12.19
CA GLU A 37 4.09 -17.35 -10.92
C GLU A 37 4.85 -18.68 -10.89
N LYS A 38 4.20 -19.77 -11.32
CA LYS A 38 4.84 -21.10 -11.38
C LYS A 38 6.02 -21.11 -12.34
N ASP A 39 5.88 -20.48 -13.50
CA ASP A 39 6.96 -20.38 -14.49
C ASP A 39 8.12 -19.54 -13.97
N TYR A 40 7.82 -18.39 -13.35
CA TYR A 40 8.79 -17.49 -12.74
C TYR A 40 9.61 -18.19 -11.64
N ASN A 41 8.93 -18.87 -10.70
CA ASN A 41 9.57 -19.60 -9.60
C ASN A 41 10.41 -20.79 -10.09
N ALA A 42 10.02 -21.41 -11.22
CA ALA A 42 10.80 -22.47 -11.86
C ALA A 42 11.95 -21.94 -12.73
N GLY A 43 12.17 -20.62 -12.82
CA GLY A 43 13.19 -19.99 -13.66
C GLY A 43 12.91 -20.08 -15.16
N ARG A 44 11.66 -20.39 -15.57
CA ARG A 44 11.26 -20.48 -16.97
C ARG A 44 11.01 -19.08 -17.53
N LYS A 45 11.61 -18.76 -18.67
CA LYS A 45 11.45 -17.46 -19.35
C LYS A 45 10.27 -17.47 -20.32
N THR A 46 9.07 -17.77 -19.82
CA THR A 46 7.84 -17.76 -20.63
C THR A 46 7.20 -16.36 -20.70
N LEU A 47 6.26 -16.16 -21.62
CA LEU A 47 5.47 -14.94 -21.66
C LEU A 47 4.65 -14.73 -20.39
N LEU A 48 4.19 -15.82 -19.75
CA LEU A 48 3.43 -15.76 -18.50
C LEU A 48 4.33 -15.42 -17.31
N ALA A 49 5.56 -15.96 -17.27
CA ALA A 49 6.55 -15.54 -16.26
C ALA A 49 6.85 -14.04 -16.36
N LYS A 50 7.06 -13.54 -17.59
CA LYS A 50 7.24 -12.10 -17.83
C LYS A 50 6.00 -11.30 -17.46
N PHE A 51 4.80 -11.81 -17.74
CA PHE A 51 3.55 -11.18 -17.31
C PHE A 51 3.50 -11.04 -15.79
N TYR A 52 3.71 -12.14 -15.06
CA TYR A 52 3.74 -12.14 -13.60
C TYR A 52 4.76 -11.14 -13.04
N GLU A 53 6.00 -11.18 -13.53
CA GLU A 53 7.06 -10.27 -13.09
C GLU A 53 6.67 -8.78 -13.28
N GLU A 54 6.13 -8.44 -14.45
CA GLU A 54 5.74 -7.05 -14.76
C GLU A 54 4.54 -6.59 -13.92
N ILE A 55 3.61 -7.48 -13.58
CA ILE A 55 2.48 -7.16 -12.71
C ILE A 55 2.96 -6.92 -11.28
N MET A 56 3.84 -7.79 -10.74
CA MET A 56 4.41 -7.61 -9.40
C MET A 56 5.18 -6.29 -9.29
N LYS A 57 5.97 -5.93 -10.31
CA LYS A 57 6.63 -4.62 -10.38
C LYS A 57 5.62 -3.47 -10.41
N ALA A 58 4.56 -3.58 -11.20
CA ALA A 58 3.54 -2.54 -11.30
C ALA A 58 2.77 -2.32 -9.98
N GLU A 59 2.48 -3.38 -9.23
CA GLU A 59 1.85 -3.29 -7.90
C GLU A 59 2.78 -2.61 -6.89
N ALA A 60 4.07 -2.97 -6.88
CA ALA A 60 5.07 -2.31 -6.04
C ALA A 60 5.23 -0.82 -6.40
N ASP A 61 5.28 -0.49 -7.70
CA ASP A 61 5.32 0.90 -8.18
C ASP A 61 4.09 1.68 -7.73
N ALA A 62 2.90 1.09 -7.79
CA ALA A 62 1.65 1.71 -7.35
C ALA A 62 1.69 2.05 -5.85
N GLU A 63 2.16 1.10 -5.02
CA GLU A 63 2.30 1.32 -3.59
C GLU A 63 3.31 2.44 -3.28
N ILE A 64 4.47 2.45 -3.97
CA ILE A 64 5.47 3.50 -3.84
C ILE A 64 4.88 4.88 -4.18
N MET A 65 4.12 4.97 -5.28
CA MET A 65 3.49 6.24 -5.68
C MET A 65 2.44 6.70 -4.67
N LEU A 66 1.63 5.79 -4.13
CA LEU A 66 0.67 6.13 -3.08
C LEU A 66 1.36 6.64 -1.82
N VAL A 67 2.44 5.99 -1.38
CA VAL A 67 3.23 6.45 -0.23
C VAL A 67 3.87 7.81 -0.50
N SER A 68 4.34 8.03 -1.73
CA SER A 68 4.89 9.33 -2.16
C SER A 68 3.84 10.45 -2.08
N GLU A 69 2.62 10.19 -2.53
CA GLU A 69 1.53 11.17 -2.46
C GLU A 69 1.11 11.46 -1.01
N ILE A 70 1.09 10.44 -0.14
CA ILE A 70 0.84 10.64 1.30
C ILE A 70 1.95 11.52 1.91
N ARG A 71 3.22 11.28 1.56
CA ARG A 71 4.35 12.10 2.02
C ARG A 71 4.26 13.54 1.52
N LYS A 72 3.80 13.74 0.29
CA LYS A 72 3.55 15.07 -0.28
C LYS A 72 2.48 15.79 0.52
N LYS A 73 1.32 15.18 0.75
CA LYS A 73 0.26 15.76 1.59
C LYS A 73 0.73 16.09 3.01
N ALA A 74 1.54 15.21 3.60
CA ALA A 74 2.14 15.47 4.91
C ALA A 74 3.04 16.71 4.90
N ARG A 75 3.82 16.92 3.82
CA ARG A 75 4.65 18.13 3.63
C ARG A 75 3.80 19.38 3.43
N ASP A 76 2.68 19.26 2.74
CA ASP A 76 1.75 20.35 2.45
C ASP A 76 0.89 20.75 3.66
N GLY A 77 1.08 20.10 4.81
CA GLY A 77 0.47 20.48 6.10
C GLY A 77 -0.62 19.52 6.60
N ASP A 78 -0.90 18.42 5.90
CA ASP A 78 -1.84 17.41 6.41
C ASP A 78 -1.21 16.59 7.55
N LEU A 79 -1.51 17.00 8.79
CA LEU A 79 -1.05 16.33 10.00
C LEU A 79 -1.52 14.88 10.10
N LYS A 80 -2.67 14.52 9.52
CA LYS A 80 -3.16 13.13 9.52
C LYS A 80 -2.29 12.26 8.62
N ALA A 81 -1.90 12.77 7.46
CA ALA A 81 -0.97 12.08 6.56
C ALA A 81 0.42 11.89 7.21
N ALA A 82 0.92 12.91 7.92
CA ALA A 82 2.18 12.82 8.66
C ALA A 82 2.10 11.77 9.78
N MET A 83 1.00 11.77 10.55
CA MET A 83 0.76 10.81 11.63
C MET A 83 0.64 9.37 11.10
N PHE A 84 -0.06 9.16 9.99
CA PHE A 84 -0.18 7.84 9.34
C PHE A 84 1.19 7.23 9.02
N ILE A 85 2.12 8.04 8.47
CA ILE A 85 3.48 7.58 8.16
C ILE A 85 4.25 7.24 9.44
N LEU A 86 4.15 8.07 10.47
CA LEU A 86 4.84 7.85 11.75
C LEU A 86 4.37 6.57 12.44
N GLN A 87 3.06 6.31 12.46
CA GLN A 87 2.47 5.10 13.03
C GLN A 87 2.96 3.83 12.32
N ARG A 88 3.02 3.84 10.99
CA ARG A 88 3.47 2.68 10.20
C ARG A 88 4.97 2.44 10.30
N ARG A 89 5.79 3.48 10.34
CA ARG A 89 7.27 3.35 10.36
C ARG A 89 7.85 3.18 11.75
N PHE A 90 7.22 3.74 12.77
CA PHE A 90 7.73 3.77 14.14
C PHE A 90 6.66 3.31 15.13
N HIS A 91 6.05 2.16 14.84
CA HIS A 91 4.95 1.60 15.63
C HIS A 91 5.23 1.59 17.13
N GLU A 92 6.41 1.14 17.57
CA GLU A 92 6.74 1.07 19.01
C GLU A 92 6.67 2.43 19.74
N ARG A 93 6.92 3.54 19.03
CA ARG A 93 6.94 4.89 19.61
C ARG A 93 5.65 5.67 19.36
N TRP A 94 4.97 5.41 18.25
CA TRP A 94 3.83 6.20 17.76
C TRP A 94 2.53 5.38 17.62
N GLY A 95 2.58 4.07 17.88
CA GLY A 95 1.43 3.17 17.79
C GLY A 95 0.61 3.06 19.09
N ALA A 96 0.81 3.96 20.05
CA ALA A 96 0.21 3.82 21.38
C ALA A 96 -1.33 3.99 21.38
N HIS A 97 -1.99 2.84 21.52
CA HIS A 97 -3.30 2.57 22.15
C HIS A 97 -4.54 3.15 21.47
N LEU A 98 -5.04 2.40 20.47
CA LEU A 98 -6.48 2.31 20.20
C LEU A 98 -7.14 1.54 21.37
N GLU A 99 -7.20 2.14 22.56
CA GLU A 99 -8.21 1.70 23.54
C GLU A 99 -9.55 2.35 23.16
N GLU A 100 -10.42 1.52 22.60
CA GLU A 100 -11.86 1.49 22.87
C GLU A 100 -12.55 2.86 23.06
N GLY A 101 -12.80 3.59 21.97
CA GLY A 101 -13.63 4.81 22.03
C GLY A 101 -14.29 5.25 20.72
N LEU A 102 -14.09 4.55 19.60
CA LEU A 102 -14.49 5.02 18.26
C LEU A 102 -15.60 4.19 17.60
N MET A 103 -16.50 3.61 18.41
CA MET A 103 -17.87 3.30 17.96
C MET A 103 -18.83 4.33 18.57
N GLY A 104 -18.98 5.50 17.93
CA GLY A 104 -20.02 6.46 18.31
C GLY A 104 -19.81 7.91 17.86
N GLY A 105 -20.17 8.23 16.60
CA GLY A 105 -20.53 9.59 16.17
C GLY A 105 -19.41 10.63 15.99
N PRO A 106 -19.67 11.72 15.23
CA PRO A 106 -18.64 12.67 14.83
C PRO A 106 -18.39 13.71 15.91
N THR A 107 -17.29 13.58 16.66
CA THR A 107 -16.75 14.66 17.47
C THR A 107 -15.46 15.16 16.85
N LYS A 108 -15.37 16.49 16.69
CA LYS A 108 -14.14 17.20 16.32
C LYS A 108 -12.99 16.68 17.18
N ILE A 109 -12.06 15.98 16.56
CA ILE A 109 -10.82 15.57 17.20
C ILE A 109 -9.89 16.79 17.14
N GLU A 110 -9.94 17.63 18.17
CA GLU A 110 -8.81 18.50 18.49
C GLU A 110 -7.71 17.60 19.04
N ILE A 111 -6.68 17.37 18.22
CA ILE A 111 -5.54 16.55 18.59
C ILE A 111 -4.65 17.42 19.49
N GLU A 112 -4.86 17.36 20.80
CA GLU A 112 -3.92 17.96 21.75
C GLU A 112 -2.69 17.04 21.84
N PHE A 113 -1.53 17.58 21.42
CA PHE A 113 -0.27 16.86 21.42
C PHE A 113 0.21 16.63 22.86
N VAL A 114 0.09 15.39 23.34
CA VAL A 114 0.70 14.98 24.62
C VAL A 114 2.07 14.36 24.35
N PRO A 115 3.18 15.02 24.72
CA PRO A 115 4.52 14.46 24.51
C PRO A 115 4.77 13.22 25.39
N PRO A 116 5.55 12.23 24.91
CA PRO A 116 5.79 10.99 25.62
C PRO A 116 6.58 11.22 26.92
N LYS A 117 6.12 10.61 28.02
CA LYS A 117 6.82 10.65 29.32
C LYS A 117 8.17 9.94 29.20
N ARG A 118 9.27 10.65 29.47
CA ARG A 118 10.61 10.05 29.60
C ARG A 118 10.61 9.07 30.77
N LYS A 119 11.00 7.81 30.52
CA LYS A 119 11.30 6.85 31.60
C LYS A 119 12.47 7.42 32.41
N LYS A 120 12.28 7.63 33.71
CA LYS A 120 13.37 7.96 34.63
C LYS A 120 14.28 6.73 34.72
N ASP A 121 15.55 6.92 34.37
CA ASP A 121 16.59 5.93 34.54
C ASP A 121 16.69 5.52 36.02
N LYS A 122 16.82 4.21 36.24
CA LYS A 122 17.01 3.61 37.56
C LYS A 122 18.40 4.02 38.07
N GLU A 123 18.46 4.73 39.20
CA GLU A 123 19.69 4.86 39.99
C GLU A 123 19.60 3.99 41.24
N LYS A 124 20.58 3.07 41.28
CA LYS A 124 21.16 2.22 42.32
C LYS A 124 20.51 2.14 43.70
#